data_AF-A0A292RV96-F1
#
_entry.id   AF-A0A292RV96-F1
#
_cell.length_a   1.000
_cell.length_b   1.000
_cell.length_c   1.000
_cell.angle_alpha   90.00
_cell.angle_beta   90.00
_cell.angle_gamma   90.00
#
_symmetry.space_group_name_H-M   'P 1'
#
loop_
_entity.id
_entity.type
_entity.pdbx_description
1 polymer ?
#
loop_
_entity_poly.entity_id
_entity_poly.type
_entity_poly.pdbx_seq_one_letter_code
_entity_poly.pdbx_strand_id
1 'polypeptide(L)'
;GDSDKSEAKIDKGMSKKALEENLNNIPSKNFDIKKMLKNGLIEKVAGITKEDFNKLSDKEKNLIISAVKYSVVKFDALKSQGKINANASEEELITAFANVLFEALESGDFENSKDFENAIGDIVKDLGENFDKRSNKEQKRLLKERRLIAEQNLKSELEAIKELPEEERAVAEKRIRRRYRHIFRGRFLDITAQMNSECGVNAIILLDSKDMAFGAKTVLRTRCNQEEKTRTADYANYEFTRGLIKDYNEIGNPVEAEVLKCYTQTFMEQKSADAVIEYQQNYKEDRNKYETALKKQRNGLPLTDEEKELLAVMKSEYYTATAQGIGQGALHNVNMTSGQKAEFLSKWEEDAKQYSDYHQVVQNVKKEIDKNPEYKEVKTKLAEIKQEKSAIIPHKVKHIEKSNPEEKAAELTVVKTYSGQKAKAVVSNPQIKVKNRSNPVIIARDIQDCGIQEAIKTYGSDAIQVILDNSSFKHLRSKLTTIIRSYDLKSLIDITTNCSDSSFIYICSIVNKDFIPKLKENRVHTKGLCYAADKQVKNIEGEYANI
;
A
#
# COMPACT_ATOMS: atom_id res chain seq x y z
N GLY A 1 63.74 -41.62 10.73
CA GLY A 1 63.30 -41.72 9.32
C GLY A 1 61.90 -41.18 9.31
N ASP A 2 61.78 -39.94 8.86
CA ASP A 2 60.59 -39.11 9.02
C ASP A 2 59.35 -39.67 8.35
N SER A 3 58.23 -39.53 9.06
CA SER A 3 56.89 -39.84 8.62
C SER A 3 56.44 -38.86 7.52
N ASP A 4 56.21 -39.38 6.33
CA ASP A 4 55.50 -38.70 5.25
C ASP A 4 54.04 -38.46 5.66
N LYS A 5 53.77 -37.29 6.25
CA LYS A 5 52.43 -36.71 6.32
C LYS A 5 52.22 -35.92 5.05
N SER A 6 51.72 -36.57 4.01
CA SER A 6 51.11 -35.87 2.88
C SER A 6 49.84 -35.19 3.40
N GLU A 7 49.94 -33.93 3.79
CA GLU A 7 48.79 -33.05 3.96
C GLU A 7 48.02 -33.07 2.64
N ALA A 8 46.80 -33.61 2.67
CA ALA A 8 45.86 -33.47 1.58
C ALA A 8 45.71 -31.97 1.30
N LYS A 9 46.20 -31.51 0.15
CA LYS A 9 45.90 -30.17 -0.36
C LYS A 9 44.39 -30.11 -0.50
N ILE A 10 43.73 -29.49 0.47
CA ILE A 10 42.35 -29.05 0.37
C ILE A 10 42.34 -28.15 -0.85
N ASP A 11 41.65 -28.58 -1.91
CA ASP A 11 41.43 -27.79 -3.11
C ASP A 11 40.75 -26.49 -2.66
N LYS A 12 41.53 -25.41 -2.56
CA LYS A 12 41.02 -24.11 -2.15
C LYS A 12 40.32 -23.56 -3.37
N GLY A 13 39.06 -23.95 -3.54
CA GLY A 13 38.16 -23.39 -4.54
C GLY A 13 38.14 -21.87 -4.51
N MET A 14 37.52 -21.24 -5.52
CA MET A 14 37.61 -19.80 -5.74
C MET A 14 37.27 -19.01 -4.47
N SER A 15 38.21 -18.18 -4.02
CA SER A 15 38.02 -17.33 -2.83
C SER A 15 37.08 -16.16 -3.13
N LYS A 16 36.44 -15.59 -2.11
CA LYS A 16 35.58 -14.42 -2.25
C LYS A 16 36.29 -13.25 -2.92
N LYS A 17 37.53 -12.97 -2.50
CA LYS A 17 38.36 -11.91 -3.07
C LYS A 17 38.64 -12.15 -4.56
N ALA A 18 38.96 -13.39 -4.94
CA ALA A 18 39.16 -13.73 -6.34
C ALA A 18 37.87 -13.56 -7.18
N LEU A 19 36.71 -13.93 -6.63
CA LEU A 19 35.42 -13.72 -7.30
C LEU A 19 35.10 -12.22 -7.44
N GLU A 20 35.31 -11.42 -6.39
CA GLU A 20 35.16 -9.96 -6.43
C GLU A 20 36.09 -9.31 -7.46
N GLU A 21 37.34 -9.77 -7.56
CA GLU A 21 38.30 -9.29 -8.58
C GLU A 21 37.82 -9.63 -10.00
N ASN A 22 37.29 -10.84 -10.23
CA ASN A 22 36.70 -11.23 -11.52
C ASN A 22 35.51 -10.34 -11.89
N LEU A 23 34.61 -10.08 -10.93
CA LEU A 23 33.44 -9.22 -11.15
C LEU A 23 33.85 -7.77 -11.41
N ASN A 24 34.82 -7.25 -10.66
CA ASN A 24 35.30 -5.88 -10.81
C ASN A 24 36.01 -5.62 -12.16
N ASN A 25 36.47 -6.68 -12.85
CA ASN A 25 37.07 -6.61 -14.17
C ASN A 25 36.05 -6.67 -15.32
N ILE A 26 34.75 -6.82 -15.03
CA ILE A 26 33.72 -6.77 -16.06
C ILE A 26 33.68 -5.33 -16.63
N PRO A 27 33.84 -5.16 -17.96
CA PRO A 27 33.79 -3.83 -18.56
C PRO A 27 32.36 -3.28 -18.49
N SER A 28 32.20 -2.09 -17.92
CA SER A 28 30.96 -1.31 -17.97
C SER A 28 31.31 0.17 -18.13
N LYS A 29 30.55 0.88 -18.98
CA LYS A 29 30.70 2.33 -19.15
C LYS A 29 29.79 3.11 -18.22
N ASN A 30 28.68 2.51 -17.79
CA ASN A 30 27.63 3.20 -17.06
C ASN A 30 27.50 2.80 -15.58
N PHE A 31 28.11 1.69 -15.13
CA PHE A 31 27.87 1.17 -13.78
C PHE A 31 29.15 0.96 -12.97
N ASP A 32 29.09 1.34 -11.69
CA ASP A 32 30.15 1.11 -10.70
C ASP A 32 29.98 -0.26 -10.03
N ILE A 33 30.58 -1.28 -10.63
CA ILE A 33 30.53 -2.66 -10.12
C ILE A 33 31.18 -2.76 -8.74
N LYS A 34 32.22 -1.96 -8.48
CA LYS A 34 32.90 -1.94 -7.17
C LYS A 34 31.96 -1.48 -6.06
N LYS A 35 31.13 -0.47 -6.33
CA LYS A 35 30.06 -0.03 -5.42
C LYS A 35 29.01 -1.12 -5.21
N MET A 36 28.58 -1.79 -6.28
CA MET A 36 27.61 -2.89 -6.17
C MET A 36 28.14 -4.05 -5.31
N LEU A 37 29.41 -4.43 -5.47
CA LEU A 37 30.06 -5.45 -4.65
C LEU A 37 30.07 -5.07 -3.16
N LYS A 38 30.41 -3.82 -2.83
CA LYS A 38 30.33 -3.30 -1.45
C LYS A 38 28.90 -3.39 -0.88
N ASN A 39 27.90 -3.21 -1.74
CA ASN A 39 26.48 -3.31 -1.41
C ASN A 39 25.93 -4.75 -1.42
N GLY A 40 26.81 -5.76 -1.48
CA GLY A 40 26.45 -7.17 -1.34
C GLY A 40 25.90 -7.80 -2.63
N LEU A 41 26.41 -7.42 -3.81
CA LEU A 41 25.97 -7.97 -5.10
C LEU A 41 25.99 -9.50 -5.12
N ILE A 42 27.06 -10.13 -4.63
CA ILE A 42 27.23 -11.59 -4.66
C ILE A 42 26.14 -12.26 -3.82
N GLU A 43 25.97 -11.78 -2.59
CA GLU A 43 24.99 -12.28 -1.63
C GLU A 43 23.56 -12.14 -2.17
N LYS A 44 23.25 -10.98 -2.76
CA LYS A 44 21.93 -10.72 -3.35
C LYS A 44 21.66 -11.58 -4.59
N VAL A 45 22.66 -11.84 -5.44
CA VAL A 45 22.52 -12.67 -6.64
C VAL A 45 22.30 -14.13 -6.26
N ALA A 46 23.10 -14.65 -5.33
CA ALA A 46 23.03 -16.04 -4.88
C ALA A 46 21.94 -16.31 -3.84
N GLY A 47 21.33 -15.27 -3.26
CA GLY A 47 20.32 -15.42 -2.20
C GLY A 47 20.88 -15.95 -0.88
N ILE A 48 22.13 -15.61 -0.56
CA ILE A 48 22.86 -16.11 0.61
C ILE A 48 23.31 -14.99 1.55
N THR A 49 23.74 -15.34 2.77
CA THR A 49 24.44 -14.40 3.65
C THR A 49 25.94 -14.31 3.33
N LYS A 50 26.64 -13.34 3.94
CA LYS A 50 28.10 -13.20 3.75
C LYS A 50 28.85 -14.41 4.30
N GLU A 51 28.35 -14.96 5.39
CA GLU A 51 28.88 -16.12 6.11
C GLU A 51 28.71 -17.41 5.31
N ASP A 52 27.66 -17.47 4.48
CA ASP A 52 27.33 -18.63 3.66
C ASP A 52 28.15 -18.73 2.37
N PHE A 53 28.97 -17.72 2.02
CA PHE A 53 29.76 -17.73 0.77
C PHE A 53 30.59 -19.00 0.61
N ASN A 54 31.21 -19.48 1.68
CA ASN A 54 32.07 -20.67 1.64
C ASN A 54 31.29 -21.97 1.39
N LYS A 55 29.95 -21.94 1.45
CA LYS A 55 29.08 -23.08 1.11
C LYS A 55 28.86 -23.21 -0.40
N LEU A 56 29.14 -22.16 -1.17
CA LEU A 56 29.05 -22.21 -2.62
C LEU A 56 30.16 -23.10 -3.20
N SER A 57 29.74 -24.01 -4.08
CA SER A 57 30.61 -24.75 -4.99
C SER A 57 31.27 -23.81 -6.01
N ASP A 58 32.39 -24.24 -6.58
CA ASP A 58 33.05 -23.46 -7.64
C ASP A 58 32.19 -23.36 -8.91
N LYS A 59 31.30 -24.33 -9.13
CA LYS A 59 30.28 -24.24 -10.20
C LYS A 59 29.35 -23.06 -9.94
N GLU A 60 28.75 -22.94 -8.76
CA GLU A 60 27.84 -21.83 -8.41
C GLU A 60 28.57 -20.48 -8.47
N LYS A 61 29.80 -20.41 -7.96
CA LYS A 61 30.65 -19.19 -8.07
C LYS A 61 30.87 -18.75 -9.51
N ASN A 62 31.16 -19.68 -10.41
CA ASN A 62 31.30 -19.39 -11.85
C ASN A 62 29.97 -18.98 -12.52
N LEU A 63 28.85 -19.55 -12.07
CA LEU A 63 27.52 -19.14 -12.53
C LEU A 63 27.18 -17.72 -12.08
N ILE A 64 27.54 -17.32 -10.86
CA ILE A 64 27.37 -15.93 -10.37
C ILE A 64 28.14 -14.97 -11.28
N ILE A 65 29.40 -15.27 -11.60
CA ILE A 65 30.20 -14.44 -12.51
C ILE A 65 29.52 -14.31 -13.88
N SER A 66 29.07 -15.43 -14.44
CA SER A 66 28.38 -15.46 -15.74
C SER A 66 27.10 -14.62 -15.71
N ALA A 67 26.28 -14.79 -14.67
CA ALA A 67 25.00 -14.09 -14.54
C ALA A 67 25.19 -12.58 -14.36
N VAL A 68 26.12 -12.15 -13.49
CA VAL A 68 26.44 -10.73 -13.29
C VAL A 68 27.00 -10.12 -14.56
N LYS A 69 27.98 -10.78 -15.21
CA LYS A 69 28.60 -10.28 -16.45
C LYS A 69 27.56 -10.05 -17.54
N TYR A 70 26.68 -11.03 -17.76
CA TYR A 70 25.63 -10.91 -18.75
C TYR A 70 24.68 -9.76 -18.42
N SER A 71 24.24 -9.67 -17.16
CA SER A 71 23.32 -8.63 -16.69
C SER A 71 23.92 -7.23 -16.87
N VAL A 72 25.17 -7.03 -16.45
CA VAL A 72 25.87 -5.75 -16.63
C VAL A 72 25.90 -5.36 -18.11
N VAL A 73 26.28 -6.27 -19.01
CA VAL A 73 26.33 -5.98 -20.46
C VAL A 73 24.95 -5.64 -21.03
N LYS A 74 23.91 -6.41 -20.68
CA LYS A 74 22.52 -6.15 -21.12
C LYS A 74 22.07 -4.75 -20.70
N PHE A 75 22.22 -4.41 -19.43
CA PHE A 75 21.77 -3.13 -18.90
C PHE A 75 22.66 -1.96 -19.37
N ASP A 76 23.95 -2.19 -19.67
CA ASP A 76 24.85 -1.14 -20.19
C ASP A 76 24.37 -0.73 -21.59
N ALA A 77 24.00 -1.71 -22.41
CA ALA A 77 23.39 -1.48 -23.73
C ALA A 77 22.04 -0.75 -23.62
N LEU A 78 21.15 -1.17 -22.71
CA LEU A 78 19.86 -0.49 -22.48
C LEU A 78 20.06 0.97 -22.02
N LYS A 79 21.03 1.21 -21.12
CA LYS A 79 21.36 2.55 -20.63
C LYS A 79 21.89 3.44 -21.75
N SER A 80 22.82 2.93 -22.56
CA SER A 80 23.36 3.65 -23.72
C SER A 80 22.31 3.95 -24.79
N GLN A 81 21.25 3.15 -24.88
CA GLN A 81 20.10 3.41 -25.76
C GLN A 81 19.04 4.34 -25.16
N GLY A 82 19.23 4.81 -23.91
CA GLY A 82 18.23 5.62 -23.21
C GLY A 82 16.93 4.88 -22.89
N LYS A 83 16.97 3.55 -22.82
CA LYS A 83 15.78 2.69 -22.61
C LYS A 83 15.49 2.38 -21.14
N ILE A 84 16.43 2.63 -20.23
CA ILE A 84 16.18 2.43 -18.80
C ILE A 84 15.31 3.59 -18.28
N ASN A 85 14.26 3.23 -17.55
CA ASN A 85 13.38 4.20 -16.93
C ASN A 85 14.14 5.11 -15.95
N ALA A 86 13.91 6.43 -16.04
CA ALA A 86 14.61 7.42 -15.20
C ALA A 86 14.34 7.27 -13.70
N ASN A 87 13.23 6.64 -13.32
CA ASN A 87 12.84 6.39 -11.95
C ASN A 87 13.26 5.00 -11.45
N ALA A 88 14.11 4.28 -12.20
CA ALA A 88 14.62 2.99 -11.80
C ALA A 88 16.00 3.07 -11.15
N SER A 89 16.25 2.16 -10.20
CA SER A 89 17.56 1.89 -9.62
C SER A 89 18.29 0.85 -10.48
N GLU A 90 19.25 1.31 -11.28
CA GLU A 90 20.04 0.49 -12.20
C GLU A 90 20.76 -0.65 -11.48
N GLU A 91 21.38 -0.38 -10.33
CA GLU A 91 22.09 -1.38 -9.53
C GLU A 91 21.14 -2.51 -9.06
N GLU A 92 19.93 -2.15 -8.62
CA GLU A 92 18.94 -3.11 -8.15
C GLU A 92 18.30 -3.89 -9.31
N LEU A 93 18.17 -3.29 -10.49
CA LEU A 93 17.72 -3.98 -11.71
C LEU A 93 18.74 -5.04 -12.17
N ILE A 94 20.02 -4.67 -12.26
CA ILE A 94 21.10 -5.59 -12.62
C ILE A 94 21.16 -6.74 -11.63
N THR A 95 21.07 -6.44 -10.34
CA THR A 95 21.09 -7.45 -9.28
C THR A 95 19.89 -8.39 -9.37
N ALA A 96 18.69 -7.86 -9.59
CA ALA A 96 17.47 -8.68 -9.72
C ALA A 96 17.52 -9.59 -10.96
N PHE A 97 17.98 -9.08 -12.10
CA PHE A 97 18.12 -9.89 -13.31
C PHE A 97 19.22 -10.95 -13.17
N ALA A 98 20.37 -10.59 -12.57
CA ALA A 98 21.45 -11.52 -12.30
C ALA A 98 21.01 -12.64 -11.34
N ASN A 99 20.20 -12.35 -10.32
CA ASN A 99 19.62 -13.38 -9.46
C ASN A 99 18.73 -14.36 -10.24
N VAL A 100 17.78 -13.86 -11.04
CA VAL A 100 16.88 -14.73 -11.83
C VAL A 100 17.67 -15.58 -12.83
N LEU A 101 18.68 -14.99 -13.49
CA LEU A 101 19.54 -15.70 -14.43
C LEU A 101 20.42 -16.73 -13.71
N PHE A 102 20.98 -16.40 -12.55
CA PHE A 102 21.74 -17.35 -11.73
C PHE A 102 20.89 -18.56 -11.36
N GLU A 103 19.69 -18.35 -10.81
CA GLU A 103 18.78 -19.45 -10.44
C GLU A 103 18.41 -20.32 -11.66
N ALA A 104 18.20 -19.69 -12.82
CA ALA A 104 17.81 -20.38 -14.06
C ALA A 104 18.95 -21.25 -14.64
N LEU A 105 20.21 -20.83 -14.50
CA LEU A 105 21.38 -21.60 -14.92
C LEU A 105 21.74 -22.69 -13.89
N GLU A 106 21.63 -22.37 -12.60
CA GLU A 106 21.90 -23.29 -11.50
C GLU A 106 20.94 -24.49 -11.54
N SER A 107 19.65 -24.22 -11.82
CA SER A 107 18.62 -25.25 -11.91
C SER A 107 18.76 -26.18 -13.15
N GLY A 108 19.64 -25.82 -14.10
CA GLY A 108 19.81 -26.53 -15.37
C GLY A 108 18.63 -26.36 -16.32
N ASP A 109 17.79 -25.33 -16.13
CA ASP A 109 16.66 -25.06 -17.00
C ASP A 109 17.09 -24.42 -18.33
N PHE A 110 18.25 -23.74 -18.33
CA PHE A 110 18.88 -23.12 -19.49
C PHE A 110 20.36 -23.46 -19.54
N GLU A 111 20.90 -23.66 -20.74
CA GLU A 111 22.30 -24.01 -20.92
C GLU A 111 23.25 -22.84 -20.63
N ASN A 112 22.81 -21.64 -21.00
CA ASN A 112 23.60 -20.41 -20.90
C ASN A 112 22.71 -19.16 -20.95
N SER A 113 23.28 -17.98 -20.71
CA SER A 113 22.55 -16.72 -20.67
C SER A 113 21.86 -16.36 -21.99
N LYS A 114 22.38 -16.81 -23.14
CA LYS A 114 21.79 -16.53 -24.46
C LYS A 114 20.54 -17.36 -24.69
N ASP A 115 20.56 -18.63 -24.29
CA ASP A 115 19.38 -19.50 -24.30
C ASP A 115 18.25 -18.90 -23.43
N PHE A 116 18.59 -18.44 -22.22
CA PHE A 116 17.65 -17.74 -21.36
C PHE A 116 17.06 -16.48 -22.00
N GLU A 117 17.90 -15.60 -22.58
CA GLU A 117 17.42 -14.38 -23.24
C GLU A 117 16.50 -14.68 -24.42
N ASN A 118 16.85 -15.67 -25.24
CA ASN A 118 16.03 -16.07 -26.37
C ASN A 118 14.64 -16.55 -25.92
N ALA A 119 14.56 -17.25 -24.79
CA ALA A 119 13.30 -17.73 -24.23
C ALA A 119 12.45 -16.61 -23.61
N ILE A 120 13.09 -15.61 -22.98
CA ILE A 120 12.41 -14.38 -22.54
C ILE A 120 11.80 -13.67 -23.75
N GLY A 121 12.58 -13.49 -24.83
CA GLY A 121 12.20 -12.70 -25.98
C GLY A 121 12.16 -11.19 -25.67
N ASP A 122 11.73 -10.38 -26.63
CA ASP A 122 11.63 -8.92 -26.46
C ASP A 122 10.19 -8.50 -26.16
N ILE A 123 9.76 -8.73 -24.90
CA ILE A 123 8.39 -8.41 -24.49
C ILE A 123 8.05 -6.92 -24.63
N VAL A 124 9.04 -6.04 -24.46
CA VAL A 124 8.85 -4.60 -24.59
C VAL A 124 8.51 -4.23 -26.03
N LYS A 125 9.23 -4.82 -27.00
CA LYS A 125 8.89 -4.68 -28.41
C LYS A 125 7.54 -5.30 -28.75
N ASP A 126 7.23 -6.48 -28.19
CA ASP A 126 5.96 -7.16 -28.42
C ASP A 126 4.74 -6.35 -27.93
N LEU A 127 4.89 -5.56 -26.88
CA LEU A 127 3.85 -4.66 -26.37
C LEU A 127 3.75 -3.34 -27.16
N GLY A 128 4.81 -3.01 -27.90
CA GLY A 128 4.88 -1.87 -28.82
C GLY A 128 5.49 -0.60 -28.21
N GLU A 129 6.14 0.19 -29.06
CA GLU A 129 6.66 1.51 -28.71
C GLU A 129 5.50 2.40 -28.23
N ASN A 130 5.60 2.98 -27.03
CA ASN A 130 4.56 3.72 -26.30
C ASN A 130 3.53 2.88 -25.49
N PHE A 131 3.81 1.61 -25.21
CA PHE A 131 2.97 0.83 -24.28
C PHE A 131 2.72 1.55 -22.95
N ASP A 132 3.74 2.21 -22.40
CA ASP A 132 3.70 2.95 -21.14
C ASP A 132 2.82 4.20 -21.15
N LYS A 133 2.51 4.74 -22.33
CA LYS A 133 1.62 5.88 -22.53
C LYS A 133 0.15 5.47 -22.71
N ARG A 134 -0.14 4.17 -22.86
CA ARG A 134 -1.51 3.66 -22.97
C ARG A 134 -2.25 3.80 -21.64
N SER A 135 -3.58 3.79 -21.71
CA SER A 135 -4.40 3.81 -20.49
C SER A 135 -4.12 2.60 -19.59
N ASN A 136 -4.23 2.77 -18.28
CA ASN A 136 -4.03 1.68 -17.31
C ASN A 136 -4.92 0.45 -17.59
N LYS A 137 -6.16 0.66 -18.05
CA LYS A 137 -7.07 -0.42 -18.45
C LYS A 137 -6.53 -1.22 -19.63
N GLU A 138 -5.98 -0.53 -20.62
CA GLU A 138 -5.44 -1.15 -21.82
C GLU A 138 -4.12 -1.87 -21.56
N GLN A 139 -3.24 -1.28 -20.73
CA GLN A 139 -2.01 -1.94 -20.30
C GLN A 139 -2.28 -3.28 -19.62
N LYS A 140 -3.20 -3.29 -18.64
CA LYS A 140 -3.60 -4.52 -17.93
C LYS A 140 -4.16 -5.57 -18.88
N ARG A 141 -5.03 -5.18 -19.81
CA ARG A 141 -5.59 -6.09 -20.82
C ARG A 141 -4.49 -6.75 -21.66
N LEU A 142 -3.57 -5.96 -22.23
CA LEU A 142 -2.51 -6.45 -23.09
C LEU A 142 -1.53 -7.37 -22.33
N LEU A 143 -1.17 -7.02 -21.10
CA LEU A 143 -0.30 -7.86 -20.26
C LEU A 143 -0.96 -9.20 -19.92
N LYS A 144 -2.27 -9.18 -19.60
CA LYS A 144 -3.05 -10.39 -19.38
C LYS A 144 -3.13 -11.27 -20.64
N GLU A 145 -3.32 -10.67 -21.82
CA GLU A 145 -3.29 -11.41 -23.09
C GLU A 145 -1.94 -12.10 -23.31
N ARG A 146 -0.83 -11.41 -23.06
CA ARG A 146 0.51 -12.02 -23.11
C ARG A 146 0.66 -13.15 -22.10
N ARG A 147 0.13 -13.00 -20.89
CA ARG A 147 0.16 -14.05 -19.87
C ARG A 147 -0.68 -15.27 -20.27
N LEU A 148 -1.85 -15.07 -20.88
CA LEU A 148 -2.73 -16.15 -21.37
C LEU A 148 -2.07 -16.96 -22.48
N ILE A 149 -1.41 -16.30 -23.45
CA ILE A 149 -0.64 -16.98 -24.51
C ILE A 149 0.45 -17.85 -23.87
N ALA A 150 1.18 -17.30 -22.90
CA ALA A 150 2.24 -18.05 -22.23
C ALA A 150 1.70 -19.22 -21.39
N GLU A 151 0.51 -19.09 -20.80
CA GLU A 151 -0.18 -20.18 -20.11
C GLU A 151 -0.61 -21.30 -21.07
N GLN A 152 -1.09 -20.94 -22.25
CA GLN A 152 -1.45 -21.92 -23.29
C GLN A 152 -0.23 -22.70 -23.77
N ASN A 153 0.91 -22.02 -23.97
CA ASN A 153 2.16 -22.68 -24.32
C ASN A 153 2.64 -23.64 -23.21
N LEU A 154 2.60 -23.20 -21.95
CA LEU A 154 2.90 -24.05 -20.80
C LEU A 154 2.00 -25.31 -20.78
N LYS A 155 0.69 -25.14 -20.92
CA LYS A 155 -0.27 -26.26 -20.96
C LYS A 155 0.01 -27.22 -22.13
N SER A 156 0.38 -26.68 -23.28
CA SER A 156 0.69 -27.48 -24.48
C SER A 156 1.96 -28.32 -24.27
N GLU A 157 2.99 -27.77 -23.63
CA GLU A 157 4.20 -28.51 -23.29
C GLU A 157 3.98 -29.57 -22.19
N LEU A 158 3.11 -29.28 -21.21
CA LEU A 158 2.72 -30.26 -20.20
C LEU A 158 1.90 -31.40 -20.80
N GLU A 159 1.04 -31.12 -21.77
CA GLU A 159 0.28 -32.14 -22.49
C GLU A 159 1.19 -33.04 -23.34
N ALA A 160 2.26 -32.49 -23.92
CA ALA A 160 3.21 -33.25 -24.72
C ALA A 160 3.98 -34.33 -23.92
N ILE A 161 4.07 -34.18 -22.59
CA ILE A 161 4.75 -35.15 -21.71
C ILE A 161 3.80 -36.11 -21.00
N LYS A 162 2.49 -36.06 -21.29
CA LYS A 162 1.47 -36.83 -20.53
C LYS A 162 1.65 -38.34 -20.60
N GLU A 163 2.18 -38.82 -21.72
CA GLU A 163 2.40 -40.24 -22.03
C GLU A 163 3.73 -40.77 -21.47
N LEU A 164 4.56 -39.92 -20.86
CA LEU A 164 5.76 -40.37 -20.15
C LEU A 164 5.39 -41.22 -18.93
N PRO A 165 6.26 -42.16 -18.52
CA PRO A 165 6.14 -42.85 -17.24
C PRO A 165 5.99 -41.86 -16.07
N GLU A 166 5.23 -42.21 -15.03
CA GLU A 166 4.84 -41.27 -13.97
C GLU A 166 6.03 -40.54 -13.31
N GLU A 167 7.10 -41.27 -13.01
CA GLU A 167 8.32 -40.69 -12.41
C GLU A 167 9.02 -39.70 -13.35
N GLU A 168 9.18 -40.07 -14.62
CA GLU A 168 9.79 -39.20 -15.64
C GLU A 168 8.93 -37.98 -15.93
N ARG A 169 7.61 -38.17 -16.01
CA ARG A 169 6.62 -37.11 -16.19
C ARG A 169 6.67 -36.11 -15.05
N ALA A 170 6.73 -36.56 -13.80
CA ALA A 170 6.80 -35.67 -12.63
C ALA A 170 8.07 -34.80 -12.64
N VAL A 171 9.22 -35.37 -13.02
CA VAL A 171 10.49 -34.64 -13.17
C VAL A 171 10.40 -33.64 -14.32
N ALA A 172 9.87 -34.04 -15.48
CA ALA A 172 9.71 -33.19 -16.64
C ALA A 172 8.72 -32.03 -16.38
N GLU A 173 7.57 -32.30 -15.76
CA GLU A 173 6.58 -31.28 -15.38
C GLU A 173 7.21 -30.23 -14.44
N LYS A 174 7.93 -30.69 -13.42
CA LYS A 174 8.61 -29.78 -12.47
C LYS A 174 9.62 -28.89 -13.20
N ARG A 175 10.40 -29.46 -14.13
CA ARG A 175 11.36 -28.71 -14.94
C ARG A 175 10.66 -27.69 -15.84
N ILE A 176 9.62 -28.09 -16.57
CA ILE A 176 8.87 -27.20 -17.48
C ILE A 176 8.29 -26.02 -16.69
N ARG A 177 7.58 -26.28 -15.58
CA ARG A 177 6.98 -25.22 -14.75
C ARG A 177 8.03 -24.26 -14.19
N ARG A 178 9.17 -24.78 -13.72
CA ARG A 178 10.27 -23.96 -13.20
C ARG A 178 10.91 -23.11 -14.30
N ARG A 179 11.15 -23.68 -15.49
CA ARG A 179 11.65 -22.94 -16.67
C ARG A 179 10.71 -21.79 -17.04
N TYR A 180 9.40 -22.03 -17.12
CA TYR A 180 8.42 -20.97 -17.38
C TYR A 180 8.40 -19.89 -16.30
N ARG A 181 8.53 -20.26 -15.02
CA ARG A 181 8.66 -19.31 -13.91
C ARG A 181 9.87 -18.37 -14.10
N HIS A 182 11.02 -18.89 -14.53
CA HIS A 182 12.19 -18.05 -14.84
C HIS A 182 11.95 -17.12 -16.04
N ILE A 183 11.30 -17.61 -17.11
CA ILE A 183 10.91 -16.78 -18.28
C ILE A 183 9.99 -15.64 -17.85
N PHE A 184 8.98 -15.92 -17.03
CA PHE A 184 8.03 -14.92 -16.53
C PHE A 184 8.73 -13.84 -15.71
N ARG A 185 9.64 -14.22 -14.81
CA ARG A 185 10.45 -13.28 -14.03
C ARG A 185 11.35 -12.41 -14.91
N GLY A 186 11.98 -13.00 -15.94
CA GLY A 186 12.79 -12.26 -16.90
C GLY A 186 12.00 -11.20 -17.66
N ARG A 187 10.83 -11.58 -18.22
CA ARG A 187 9.92 -10.67 -18.92
C ARG A 187 9.42 -9.54 -18.02
N PHE A 188 9.06 -9.87 -16.80
CA PHE A 188 8.64 -8.90 -15.79
C PHE A 188 9.74 -7.88 -15.47
N LEU A 189 11.00 -8.33 -15.36
CA LEU A 189 12.14 -7.45 -15.13
C LEU A 189 12.43 -6.52 -16.32
N ASP A 190 12.28 -7.00 -17.55
CA ASP A 190 12.44 -6.15 -18.74
C ASP A 190 11.44 -5.00 -18.78
N ILE A 191 10.17 -5.27 -18.40
CA ILE A 191 9.16 -4.21 -18.27
C ILE A 191 9.48 -3.29 -17.09
N THR A 192 9.84 -3.85 -15.94
CA THR A 192 10.18 -3.09 -14.72
C THR A 192 11.38 -2.16 -14.95
N ALA A 193 12.31 -2.56 -15.81
CA ALA A 193 13.49 -1.79 -16.19
C ALA A 193 13.19 -0.63 -17.15
N GLN A 194 12.38 -0.89 -18.17
CA GLN A 194 12.24 0.02 -19.30
C GLN A 194 10.99 0.91 -19.22
N MET A 195 9.94 0.46 -18.55
CA MET A 195 8.65 1.16 -18.48
C MET A 195 8.49 1.95 -17.17
N ASN A 196 7.46 2.80 -17.13
CA ASN A 196 7.11 3.55 -15.93
C ASN A 196 6.70 2.64 -14.76
N SER A 197 6.71 3.19 -13.56
CA SER A 197 6.50 2.41 -12.33
C SER A 197 5.11 1.78 -12.24
N GLU A 198 4.07 2.41 -12.81
CA GLU A 198 2.72 1.85 -12.90
C GLU A 198 2.69 0.63 -13.82
N CYS A 199 3.40 0.69 -14.96
CA CYS A 199 3.59 -0.47 -15.84
C CYS A 199 4.30 -1.62 -15.12
N GLY A 200 5.29 -1.30 -14.28
CA GLY A 200 5.97 -2.30 -13.44
C GLY A 200 5.00 -3.01 -12.50
N VAL A 201 4.09 -2.27 -11.84
CA VAL A 201 3.04 -2.86 -11.00
C VAL A 201 2.03 -3.67 -11.83
N ASN A 202 1.58 -3.15 -12.97
CA ASN A 202 0.69 -3.84 -13.89
C ASN A 202 1.31 -5.17 -14.39
N ALA A 203 2.61 -5.20 -14.63
CA ALA A 203 3.34 -6.36 -15.13
C ALA A 203 3.44 -7.52 -14.13
N ILE A 204 3.04 -7.33 -12.87
CA ILE A 204 2.98 -8.42 -11.88
C ILE A 204 2.09 -9.57 -12.38
N ILE A 205 1.07 -9.30 -13.21
CA ILE A 205 0.23 -10.36 -13.82
C ILE A 205 1.01 -11.30 -14.74
N LEU A 206 2.19 -10.91 -15.24
CA LEU A 206 3.02 -11.79 -16.07
C LEU A 206 3.66 -12.91 -15.27
N LEU A 207 3.76 -12.75 -13.95
CA LEU A 207 4.40 -13.71 -13.07
C LEU A 207 3.52 -14.95 -12.87
N ASP A 208 4.12 -16.00 -12.31
CA ASP A 208 3.34 -17.03 -11.67
C ASP A 208 2.68 -16.46 -10.40
N SER A 209 1.48 -16.91 -10.03
CA SER A 209 0.78 -16.38 -8.86
C SER A 209 1.59 -16.55 -7.57
N LYS A 210 2.45 -17.58 -7.50
CA LYS A 210 3.40 -17.82 -6.40
C LYS A 210 4.50 -16.76 -6.29
N ASP A 211 4.74 -16.02 -7.37
CA ASP A 211 5.70 -14.93 -7.46
C ASP A 211 5.07 -13.55 -7.36
N MET A 212 3.77 -13.45 -7.07
CA MET A 212 3.11 -12.16 -6.89
C MET A 212 3.81 -11.29 -5.83
N ALA A 213 4.19 -11.87 -4.68
CA ALA A 213 4.96 -11.16 -3.66
C ALA A 213 6.39 -10.81 -4.10
N PHE A 214 7.03 -11.67 -4.91
CA PHE A 214 8.33 -11.36 -5.52
C PHE A 214 8.22 -10.14 -6.44
N GLY A 215 7.14 -10.04 -7.22
CA GLY A 215 6.86 -8.90 -8.09
C GLY A 215 6.75 -7.59 -7.32
N ALA A 216 5.95 -7.57 -6.24
CA ALA A 216 5.80 -6.39 -5.38
C ALA A 216 7.16 -5.92 -4.80
N LYS A 217 7.93 -6.85 -4.24
CA LYS A 217 9.26 -6.56 -3.67
C LYS A 217 10.21 -6.01 -4.72
N THR A 218 10.22 -6.62 -5.91
CA THR A 218 11.11 -6.24 -7.01
C THR A 218 10.77 -4.87 -7.56
N VAL A 219 9.49 -4.58 -7.83
CA VAL A 219 9.07 -3.26 -8.33
C VAL A 219 9.47 -2.15 -7.37
N LEU A 220 9.22 -2.30 -6.07
CA LEU A 220 9.58 -1.28 -5.07
C LEU A 220 11.10 -1.17 -4.89
N ARG A 221 11.82 -2.29 -4.79
CA ARG A 221 13.29 -2.29 -4.63
C ARG A 221 13.99 -1.60 -5.80
N THR A 222 13.45 -1.78 -7.00
CA THR A 222 14.00 -1.22 -8.24
C THR A 222 13.60 0.24 -8.50
N ARG A 223 12.88 0.93 -7.60
CA ARG A 223 12.64 2.38 -7.73
C ARG A 223 13.80 3.19 -7.15
N CYS A 224 14.11 4.32 -7.78
CA CYS A 224 15.33 5.10 -7.52
C CYS A 224 15.38 5.78 -6.14
N ASN A 225 14.24 6.12 -5.54
CA ASN A 225 14.17 6.84 -4.26
C ASN A 225 12.88 6.52 -3.49
N GLN A 226 12.78 7.03 -2.25
CA GLN A 226 11.64 6.75 -1.37
C GLN A 226 10.32 7.37 -1.87
N GLU A 227 10.35 8.56 -2.47
CA GLU A 227 9.15 9.21 -3.01
C GLU A 227 8.53 8.36 -4.12
N GLU A 228 9.36 7.86 -5.04
CA GLU A 228 8.89 7.00 -6.12
C GLU A 228 8.40 5.65 -5.60
N LYS A 229 9.05 5.08 -4.57
CA LYS A 229 8.55 3.87 -3.89
C LYS A 229 7.16 4.09 -3.33
N THR A 230 6.95 5.21 -2.63
CA THR A 230 5.64 5.57 -2.07
C THR A 230 4.58 5.76 -3.14
N ARG A 231 4.89 6.52 -4.20
CA ARG A 231 3.97 6.72 -5.33
C ARG A 231 3.60 5.40 -6.01
N THR A 232 4.59 4.53 -6.21
CA THR A 232 4.39 3.20 -6.81
C THR A 232 3.56 2.29 -5.90
N ALA A 233 3.77 2.37 -4.59
CA ALA A 233 3.00 1.61 -3.62
C ALA A 233 1.56 2.10 -3.53
N ASP A 234 1.32 3.41 -3.56
CA ASP A 234 -0.01 4.02 -3.51
C ASP A 234 -0.86 3.58 -4.72
N TYR A 235 -0.25 3.49 -5.91
CA TYR A 235 -0.90 2.96 -7.12
C TYR A 235 -1.47 1.54 -6.94
N ALA A 236 -0.78 0.67 -6.20
CA ALA A 236 -1.25 -0.69 -5.89
C ALA A 236 -2.35 -0.67 -4.81
N ASN A 237 -3.48 -0.02 -5.09
CA ASN A 237 -4.60 0.09 -4.16
C ASN A 237 -5.40 -1.23 -4.02
N TYR A 238 -6.44 -1.24 -3.18
CA TYR A 238 -7.21 -2.46 -2.93
C TYR A 238 -7.93 -2.97 -4.19
N GLU A 239 -8.50 -2.07 -4.99
CA GLU A 239 -9.18 -2.42 -6.24
C GLU A 239 -8.21 -3.06 -7.25
N PHE A 240 -6.99 -2.52 -7.34
CA PHE A 240 -5.91 -3.14 -8.11
C PHE A 240 -5.66 -4.57 -7.65
N THR A 241 -5.50 -4.77 -6.34
CA THR A 241 -5.22 -6.09 -5.75
C THR A 241 -6.36 -7.08 -6.04
N ARG A 242 -7.61 -6.66 -5.85
CA ARG A 242 -8.81 -7.44 -6.16
C ARG A 242 -8.89 -7.81 -7.64
N GLY A 243 -8.60 -6.85 -8.53
CA GLY A 243 -8.52 -7.08 -9.97
C GLY A 243 -7.44 -8.09 -10.34
N LEU A 244 -6.26 -8.00 -9.71
CA LEU A 244 -5.16 -8.92 -9.95
C LEU A 244 -5.52 -10.37 -9.52
N ILE A 245 -6.18 -10.54 -8.37
CA ILE A 245 -6.68 -11.86 -7.92
C ILE A 245 -7.68 -12.42 -8.95
N LYS A 246 -8.61 -11.60 -9.43
CA LYS A 246 -9.57 -11.98 -10.47
C LYS A 246 -8.85 -12.42 -11.75
N ASP A 247 -7.88 -11.65 -12.22
CA ASP A 247 -7.12 -11.96 -13.43
C ASP A 247 -6.36 -13.29 -13.30
N TYR A 248 -5.73 -13.55 -12.16
CA TYR A 248 -5.07 -14.83 -11.86
C TYR A 248 -6.03 -16.02 -11.88
N ASN A 249 -7.22 -15.88 -11.30
CA ASN A 249 -8.25 -16.91 -11.35
C ASN A 249 -8.70 -17.18 -12.79
N GLU A 250 -8.90 -16.15 -13.61
CA GLU A 250 -9.30 -16.28 -15.01
C GLU A 250 -8.22 -16.94 -15.89
N ILE A 251 -6.95 -16.76 -15.57
CA ILE A 251 -5.83 -17.47 -16.23
C ILE A 251 -5.79 -18.96 -15.83
N GLY A 252 -6.41 -19.32 -14.71
CA GLY A 252 -6.34 -20.65 -14.11
C GLY A 252 -5.11 -20.84 -13.22
N ASN A 253 -4.54 -19.75 -12.69
CA ASN A 253 -3.41 -19.75 -11.77
C ASN A 253 -3.77 -19.01 -10.47
N PRO A 254 -4.64 -19.58 -9.61
CA PRO A 254 -5.15 -18.90 -8.42
C PRO A 254 -4.03 -18.55 -7.44
N VAL A 255 -4.22 -17.46 -6.70
CA VAL A 255 -3.25 -16.96 -5.72
C VAL A 255 -3.33 -17.75 -4.42
N GLU A 256 -2.19 -18.07 -3.82
CA GLU A 256 -2.11 -18.66 -2.47
C GLU A 256 -2.23 -17.55 -1.39
N ALA A 257 -2.97 -17.83 -0.32
CA ALA A 257 -3.26 -16.84 0.73
C ALA A 257 -1.99 -16.24 1.36
N GLU A 258 -0.96 -17.03 1.65
CA GLU A 258 0.30 -16.52 2.23
C GLU A 258 1.04 -15.60 1.26
N VAL A 259 0.96 -15.88 -0.05
CA VAL A 259 1.56 -15.00 -1.08
C VAL A 259 0.82 -13.68 -1.15
N LEU A 260 -0.52 -13.70 -1.08
CA LEU A 260 -1.34 -12.49 -1.04
C LEU A 260 -1.02 -11.64 0.21
N LYS A 261 -0.91 -12.27 1.38
CA LYS A 261 -0.49 -11.59 2.62
C LYS A 261 0.85 -10.88 2.44
N CYS A 262 1.86 -11.58 1.91
CA CYS A 262 3.19 -11.02 1.67
C CYS A 262 3.15 -9.87 0.65
N TYR A 263 2.36 -10.01 -0.41
CA TYR A 263 2.15 -8.96 -1.41
C TYR A 263 1.54 -7.70 -0.78
N THR A 264 0.44 -7.87 -0.03
CA THR A 264 -0.25 -6.76 0.63
C THR A 264 0.68 -6.08 1.64
N GLN A 265 1.35 -6.85 2.50
CA GLN A 265 2.33 -6.32 3.44
C GLN A 265 3.39 -5.47 2.73
N THR A 266 3.99 -6.01 1.66
CA THR A 266 5.09 -5.35 0.92
C THR A 266 4.69 -3.96 0.41
N PHE A 267 3.49 -3.81 -0.17
CA PHE A 267 3.02 -2.50 -0.60
C PHE A 267 2.62 -1.62 0.58
N MET A 268 1.93 -2.18 1.58
CA MET A 268 1.51 -1.45 2.78
C MET A 268 2.69 -0.87 3.57
N GLU A 269 3.87 -1.47 3.53
CA GLU A 269 5.11 -0.93 4.13
C GLU A 269 5.59 0.37 3.49
N GLN A 270 5.26 0.58 2.22
CA GLN A 270 5.77 1.70 1.42
C GLN A 270 4.68 2.72 1.07
N LYS A 271 3.40 2.44 1.34
CA LYS A 271 2.30 3.38 1.08
C LYS A 271 2.39 4.65 1.93
N SER A 272 1.78 5.73 1.45
CA SER A 272 1.51 6.91 2.25
C SER A 272 0.48 6.60 3.35
N ALA A 273 0.46 7.40 4.41
CA ALA A 273 -0.49 7.21 5.52
C ALA A 273 -1.96 7.25 5.04
N ASP A 274 -2.27 8.15 4.10
CA ASP A 274 -3.62 8.29 3.53
C ASP A 274 -3.99 7.05 2.70
N ALA A 275 -3.07 6.56 1.86
CA ALA A 275 -3.31 5.36 1.05
C ALA A 275 -3.46 4.09 1.90
N VAL A 276 -2.78 4.00 3.06
CA VAL A 276 -2.97 2.91 4.03
C VAL A 276 -4.40 2.92 4.59
N ILE A 277 -4.94 4.09 4.92
CA ILE A 277 -6.30 4.26 5.43
C ILE A 277 -7.33 3.91 4.36
N GLU A 278 -7.15 4.42 3.13
CA GLU A 278 -8.02 4.14 2.00
C GLU A 278 -8.05 2.64 1.66
N TYR A 279 -6.88 1.99 1.65
CA TYR A 279 -6.78 0.56 1.39
C TYR A 279 -7.58 -0.26 2.43
N GLN A 280 -7.44 0.04 3.72
CA GLN A 280 -8.20 -0.61 4.80
C GLN A 280 -9.71 -0.38 4.66
N GLN A 281 -10.14 0.83 4.30
CA GLN A 281 -11.55 1.16 4.13
C GLN A 281 -12.17 0.37 2.97
N ASN A 282 -11.51 0.35 1.81
CA ASN A 282 -11.98 -0.38 0.63
C ASN A 282 -11.99 -1.89 0.87
N TYR A 283 -10.97 -2.42 1.56
CA TYR A 283 -10.93 -3.80 2.03
C TYR A 283 -12.14 -4.15 2.91
N LYS A 284 -12.44 -3.30 3.91
CA LYS A 284 -13.54 -3.51 4.85
C LYS A 284 -14.90 -3.51 4.14
N GLU A 285 -15.12 -2.57 3.22
CA GLU A 285 -16.37 -2.49 2.46
C GLU A 285 -16.59 -3.73 1.59
N ASP A 286 -15.57 -4.19 0.88
CA ASP A 286 -15.63 -5.40 0.07
C ASP A 286 -15.79 -6.66 0.93
N ARG A 287 -15.10 -6.75 2.08
CA ARG A 287 -15.29 -7.84 3.05
C ARG A 287 -16.70 -7.89 3.61
N ASN A 288 -17.30 -6.74 3.95
CA ASN A 288 -18.68 -6.70 4.44
C ASN A 288 -19.69 -7.19 3.39
N LYS A 289 -19.46 -6.85 2.11
CA LYS A 289 -20.25 -7.39 0.99
C LYS A 289 -20.09 -8.92 0.91
N TYR A 290 -18.86 -9.42 1.03
CA TYR A 290 -18.58 -10.86 1.03
C TYR A 290 -19.28 -11.60 2.18
N GLU A 291 -19.16 -11.13 3.42
CA GLU A 291 -19.80 -11.76 4.58
C GLU A 291 -21.33 -11.76 4.46
N THR A 292 -21.90 -10.69 3.89
CA THR A 292 -23.34 -10.59 3.61
C THR A 292 -23.77 -11.62 2.56
N ALA A 293 -23.03 -11.71 1.44
CA ALA A 293 -23.29 -12.70 0.39
C ALA A 293 -23.16 -14.13 0.92
N LEU A 294 -22.13 -14.41 1.73
CA LEU A 294 -21.91 -15.71 2.35
C LEU A 294 -23.04 -16.10 3.31
N LYS A 295 -23.54 -15.14 4.10
CA LYS A 295 -24.71 -15.36 4.97
C LYS A 295 -25.98 -15.65 4.18
N LYS A 296 -26.23 -14.92 3.09
CA LYS A 296 -27.36 -15.20 2.19
C LYS A 296 -27.27 -16.61 1.60
N GLN A 297 -26.09 -16.99 1.09
CA GLN A 297 -25.84 -18.31 0.54
C GLN A 297 -26.12 -19.42 1.57
N ARG A 298 -25.60 -19.28 2.80
CA ARG A 298 -25.84 -20.23 3.90
C ARG A 298 -27.30 -20.35 4.29
N ASN A 299 -28.06 -19.27 4.17
CA ASN A 299 -29.50 -19.24 4.49
C ASN A 299 -30.38 -19.65 3.30
N GLY A 300 -29.81 -20.06 2.16
CA GLY A 300 -30.56 -20.43 0.96
C GLY A 300 -31.29 -19.25 0.28
N LEU A 301 -30.86 -18.01 0.54
CA LEU A 301 -31.44 -16.82 -0.08
C LEU A 301 -30.86 -16.59 -1.48
N PRO A 302 -31.65 -16.02 -2.42
CA PRO A 302 -31.15 -15.70 -3.76
C PRO A 302 -30.01 -14.68 -3.70
N LEU A 303 -28.96 -14.95 -4.47
CA LEU A 303 -27.81 -14.07 -4.65
C LEU A 303 -27.95 -13.25 -5.92
N THR A 304 -27.54 -11.98 -5.89
CA THR A 304 -27.34 -11.19 -7.12
C THR A 304 -26.18 -11.75 -7.93
N ASP A 305 -26.08 -11.39 -9.21
CA ASP A 305 -24.97 -11.86 -10.04
C ASP A 305 -23.61 -11.32 -9.56
N GLU A 306 -23.60 -10.09 -9.02
CA GLU A 306 -22.43 -9.51 -8.36
C GLU A 306 -22.01 -10.31 -7.12
N GLU A 307 -22.96 -10.77 -6.30
CA GLU A 307 -22.69 -11.60 -5.13
C GLU A 307 -22.15 -12.98 -5.52
N LYS A 308 -22.69 -13.59 -6.59
CA LYS A 308 -22.18 -14.86 -7.13
C LYS A 308 -20.74 -14.70 -7.65
N GLU A 309 -20.47 -13.64 -8.40
CA GLU A 309 -19.13 -13.35 -8.92
C GLU A 309 -18.14 -13.13 -7.76
N LEU A 310 -18.55 -12.37 -6.74
CA LEU A 310 -17.73 -12.12 -5.56
C LEU A 310 -17.36 -13.43 -4.84
N LEU A 311 -18.33 -14.32 -4.61
CA LEU A 311 -18.10 -15.61 -3.96
C LEU A 311 -17.30 -16.60 -4.83
N ALA A 312 -17.33 -16.45 -6.17
CA ALA A 312 -16.56 -17.27 -7.09
C ALA A 312 -15.08 -16.88 -7.14
N VAL A 313 -14.78 -15.57 -7.04
CA VAL A 313 -13.42 -15.04 -7.15
C VAL A 313 -12.73 -14.94 -5.78
N MET A 314 -13.43 -14.40 -4.79
CA MET A 314 -12.88 -14.12 -3.47
C MET A 314 -13.17 -15.27 -2.51
N LYS A 315 -12.17 -15.62 -1.70
CA LYS A 315 -12.26 -16.64 -0.66
C LYS A 315 -12.07 -16.02 0.71
N SER A 316 -12.65 -16.63 1.75
CA SER A 316 -12.46 -16.19 3.13
C SER A 316 -10.97 -16.09 3.52
N GLU A 317 -10.15 -17.05 3.09
CA GLU A 317 -8.70 -17.03 3.31
C GLU A 317 -7.98 -15.82 2.68
N TYR A 318 -8.49 -15.28 1.56
CA TYR A 318 -7.93 -14.07 0.95
C TYR A 318 -8.19 -12.84 1.80
N TYR A 319 -9.38 -12.74 2.41
CA TYR A 319 -9.70 -11.65 3.33
C TYR A 319 -8.87 -11.71 4.61
N THR A 320 -8.68 -12.92 5.17
CA THR A 320 -7.81 -13.11 6.34
C THR A 320 -6.36 -12.74 6.01
N ALA A 321 -5.82 -13.24 4.91
CA ALA A 321 -4.47 -12.93 4.45
C ALA A 321 -4.25 -11.42 4.19
N THR A 322 -5.21 -10.78 3.51
CA THR A 322 -5.16 -9.34 3.24
C THR A 322 -5.19 -8.54 4.55
N ALA A 323 -6.04 -8.91 5.51
CA ALA A 323 -6.08 -8.26 6.83
C ALA A 323 -4.76 -8.35 7.58
N GLN A 324 -4.13 -9.54 7.56
CA GLN A 324 -2.83 -9.77 8.17
C GLN A 324 -1.75 -8.93 7.49
N GLY A 325 -1.75 -8.88 6.14
CA GLY A 325 -0.83 -8.07 5.36
C GLY A 325 -1.00 -6.57 5.64
N ILE A 326 -2.24 -6.08 5.78
CA ILE A 326 -2.54 -4.69 6.16
C ILE A 326 -1.94 -4.36 7.52
N GLY A 327 -2.20 -5.19 8.54
CA GLY A 327 -1.71 -4.95 9.90
C GLY A 327 -0.20 -4.98 10.00
N GLN A 328 0.44 -6.01 9.43
CA GLN A 328 1.90 -6.13 9.43
C GLN A 328 2.56 -5.00 8.63
N GLY A 329 2.04 -4.71 7.44
CA GLY A 329 2.59 -3.65 6.60
C GLY A 329 2.46 -2.26 7.23
N ALA A 330 1.35 -1.97 7.92
CA ALA A 330 1.19 -0.71 8.65
C ALA A 330 2.15 -0.59 9.84
N LEU A 331 2.40 -1.67 10.59
CA LEU A 331 3.39 -1.68 11.67
C LEU A 331 4.80 -1.35 11.13
N HIS A 332 5.14 -1.90 9.96
CA HIS A 332 6.44 -1.74 9.30
C HIS A 332 6.50 -0.50 8.40
N ASN A 333 5.41 0.25 8.25
CA ASN A 333 5.33 1.33 7.28
C ASN A 333 6.38 2.43 7.55
N VAL A 334 7.14 2.81 6.52
CA VAL A 334 8.26 3.75 6.64
C VAL A 334 7.83 5.22 6.54
N ASN A 335 6.60 5.48 6.08
CA ASN A 335 6.02 6.81 5.90
C ASN A 335 5.03 7.18 7.02
N MET A 336 4.84 6.32 8.02
CA MET A 336 3.99 6.57 9.18
C MET A 336 4.82 6.77 10.44
N THR A 337 4.49 7.81 11.21
CA THR A 337 5.02 8.00 12.56
C THR A 337 4.49 6.92 13.51
N SER A 338 5.18 6.69 14.64
CA SER A 338 4.71 5.76 15.68
C SER A 338 3.29 6.06 16.17
N GLY A 339 2.88 7.34 16.18
CA GLY A 339 1.51 7.74 16.53
C GLY A 339 0.48 7.35 15.48
N GLN A 340 0.76 7.64 14.21
CA GLN A 340 -0.12 7.21 13.11
C GLN A 340 -0.24 5.68 13.05
N LYS A 341 0.86 4.95 13.29
CA LYS A 341 0.84 3.48 13.38
C LYS A 341 -0.08 3.01 14.50
N ALA A 342 0.06 3.55 15.70
CA ALA A 342 -0.77 3.18 16.85
C ALA A 342 -2.26 3.48 16.60
N GLU A 343 -2.59 4.65 16.05
CA GLU A 343 -3.96 5.03 15.73
C GLU A 343 -4.57 4.09 14.67
N PHE A 344 -3.85 3.86 13.58
CA PHE A 344 -4.28 2.95 12.53
C PHE A 344 -4.47 1.53 13.06
N LEU A 345 -3.49 0.99 13.77
CA LEU A 345 -3.54 -0.38 14.31
C LEU A 345 -4.66 -0.55 15.34
N SER A 346 -4.98 0.49 16.13
CA SER A 346 -6.14 0.45 17.02
C SER A 346 -7.45 0.33 16.24
N LYS A 347 -7.61 1.08 15.14
CA LYS A 347 -8.81 1.03 14.30
C LYS A 347 -8.90 -0.29 13.52
N TRP A 348 -7.79 -0.75 12.96
CA TRP A 348 -7.70 -2.05 12.29
C TRP A 348 -8.03 -3.21 13.25
N GLU A 349 -7.56 -3.17 14.50
CA GLU A 349 -7.92 -4.16 15.51
C GLU A 349 -9.44 -4.15 15.81
N GLU A 350 -10.07 -2.97 15.84
CA GLU A 350 -11.52 -2.83 16.04
C GLU A 350 -12.34 -3.32 14.84
N ASP A 351 -11.88 -3.04 13.63
CA ASP A 351 -12.50 -3.55 12.41
C ASP A 351 -12.42 -5.09 12.38
N ALA A 352 -11.26 -5.66 12.71
CA ALA A 352 -11.06 -7.11 12.72
C ALA A 352 -11.98 -7.86 13.71
N LYS A 353 -12.39 -7.22 14.82
CA LYS A 353 -13.30 -7.83 15.82
C LYS A 353 -14.69 -8.16 15.27
N GLN A 354 -15.07 -7.58 14.13
CA GLN A 354 -16.38 -7.83 13.51
C GLN A 354 -16.45 -9.19 12.81
N TYR A 355 -15.32 -9.88 12.65
CA TYR A 355 -15.21 -11.10 11.87
C TYR A 355 -14.71 -12.27 12.72
N SER A 356 -15.06 -13.49 12.30
CA SER A 356 -14.77 -14.72 13.06
C SER A 356 -13.28 -15.08 13.13
N ASP A 357 -12.46 -14.56 12.22
CA ASP A 357 -11.01 -14.79 12.14
C ASP A 357 -10.19 -13.76 12.94
N TYR A 358 -10.83 -12.90 13.74
CA TYR A 358 -10.20 -11.83 14.53
C TYR A 358 -8.87 -12.25 15.20
N HIS A 359 -8.89 -13.35 15.95
CA HIS A 359 -7.73 -13.80 16.72
C HIS A 359 -6.54 -14.15 15.82
N GLN A 360 -6.80 -14.78 14.67
CA GLN A 360 -5.77 -15.12 13.69
C GLN A 360 -5.20 -13.87 13.02
N VAL A 361 -6.05 -12.89 12.70
CA VAL A 361 -5.65 -11.64 12.05
C VAL A 361 -4.69 -10.83 12.92
N VAL A 362 -4.99 -10.69 14.22
CA VAL A 362 -4.23 -9.78 15.10
C VAL A 362 -3.00 -10.40 15.77
N GLN A 363 -2.88 -11.73 15.76
CA GLN A 363 -1.88 -12.46 16.54
C GLN A 363 -0.44 -12.03 16.26
N ASN A 364 -0.06 -11.94 14.97
CA ASN A 364 1.32 -11.65 14.59
C ASN A 364 1.74 -10.23 14.97
N VAL A 365 0.89 -9.23 14.69
CA VAL A 365 1.14 -7.82 15.04
C VAL A 365 1.27 -7.66 16.55
N LYS A 366 0.37 -8.27 17.35
CA LYS A 366 0.46 -8.22 18.81
C LYS A 366 1.76 -8.83 19.32
N LYS A 367 2.09 -10.04 18.84
CA LYS A 367 3.32 -10.76 19.21
C LYS A 367 4.57 -9.94 18.89
N GLU A 368 4.60 -9.25 17.76
CA GLU A 368 5.74 -8.47 17.33
C GLU A 368 5.91 -7.17 18.14
N ILE A 369 4.82 -6.45 18.40
CA ILE A 369 4.82 -5.26 19.26
C ILE A 369 5.27 -5.62 20.69
N ASP A 370 4.90 -6.81 21.18
CA ASP A 370 5.27 -7.24 22.53
C ASP A 370 6.74 -7.66 22.64
N LYS A 371 7.32 -8.21 21.57
CA LYS A 371 8.66 -8.81 21.60
C LYS A 371 9.76 -7.90 21.06
N ASN A 372 9.44 -6.98 20.15
CA ASN A 372 10.46 -6.12 19.53
C ASN A 372 10.57 -4.76 20.26
N PRO A 373 11.73 -4.45 20.88
CA PRO A 373 11.97 -3.16 21.55
C PRO A 373 11.78 -1.94 20.64
N GLU A 374 11.96 -2.09 19.33
CA GLU A 374 11.79 -1.00 18.35
C GLU A 374 10.35 -0.46 18.33
N TYR A 375 9.36 -1.27 18.70
CA TYR A 375 7.95 -0.88 18.76
C TYR A 375 7.48 -0.43 20.15
N LYS A 376 8.40 -0.16 21.08
CA LYS A 376 8.06 0.34 22.43
C LYS A 376 7.20 1.60 22.38
N GLU A 377 7.52 2.55 21.50
CA GLU A 377 6.74 3.78 21.36
C GLU A 377 5.32 3.51 20.84
N VAL A 378 5.19 2.66 19.82
CA VAL A 378 3.90 2.23 19.27
C VAL A 378 3.07 1.53 20.36
N LYS A 379 3.70 0.66 21.16
CA LYS A 379 3.05 -0.04 22.28
C LYS A 379 2.51 0.92 23.34
N THR A 380 3.30 1.93 23.74
CA THR A 380 2.87 2.94 24.71
C THR A 380 1.66 3.72 24.17
N LYS A 381 1.75 4.22 22.93
CA LYS A 381 0.65 4.98 22.30
C LYS A 381 -0.63 4.15 22.12
N LEU A 382 -0.49 2.86 21.80
CA LEU A 382 -1.64 1.94 21.76
C LEU A 382 -2.30 1.79 23.14
N ALA A 383 -1.52 1.77 24.22
CA ALA A 383 -2.06 1.70 25.57
C ALA A 383 -2.79 2.99 25.96
N GLU A 384 -2.22 4.16 25.62
CA GLU A 384 -2.85 5.47 25.82
C GLU A 384 -4.21 5.55 25.11
N ILE A 385 -4.26 5.20 23.82
CA ILE A 385 -5.51 5.18 23.03
C ILE A 385 -6.55 4.24 23.66
N LYS A 386 -6.13 3.07 24.17
CA LYS A 386 -7.04 2.13 24.84
C LYS A 386 -7.57 2.68 26.16
N GLN A 387 -6.74 3.38 26.94
CA GLN A 387 -7.16 4.05 28.17
C GLN A 387 -8.14 5.17 27.89
N GLU A 388 -7.85 6.04 26.92
CA GLU A 388 -8.76 7.13 26.50
C GLU A 388 -10.12 6.58 26.05
N LYS A 389 -10.14 5.53 25.21
CA LYS A 389 -11.39 4.89 24.79
C LYS A 389 -12.17 4.27 25.96
N SER A 390 -11.48 3.71 26.95
CA SER A 390 -12.13 3.15 28.15
C SER A 390 -12.69 4.21 29.10
N ALA A 391 -12.08 5.41 29.13
CA ALA A 391 -12.54 6.54 29.93
C ALA A 391 -13.80 7.23 29.35
N ILE A 392 -14.13 6.96 28.07
CA ILE A 392 -15.29 7.53 27.36
C ILE A 392 -16.56 6.65 27.50
N ILE A 393 -16.50 5.52 28.22
CA ILE A 393 -17.72 4.75 28.56
C ILE A 393 -18.55 5.60 29.56
N PRO A 394 -19.82 5.93 29.27
CA PRO A 394 -20.62 6.73 30.19
C PRO A 394 -20.77 6.00 31.52
N HIS A 395 -20.70 6.77 32.62
CA HIS A 395 -21.14 6.33 33.93
C HIS A 395 -22.42 5.49 33.79
N LYS A 396 -22.34 4.24 34.26
CA LYS A 396 -23.52 3.41 34.56
C LYS A 396 -24.53 4.30 35.27
N VAL A 397 -25.62 4.63 34.59
CA VAL A 397 -26.85 4.98 35.26
C VAL A 397 -27.14 3.79 36.17
N LYS A 398 -27.10 4.01 37.49
CA LYS A 398 -27.65 3.08 38.46
C LYS A 398 -29.12 2.90 38.08
N HIS A 399 -29.44 1.83 37.35
CA HIS A 399 -30.77 1.27 37.40
C HIS A 399 -30.95 0.77 38.84
N ILE A 400 -31.74 1.52 39.59
CA ILE A 400 -32.41 0.99 40.78
C ILE A 400 -33.33 -0.11 40.27
N GLU A 401 -33.02 -1.35 40.62
CA GLU A 401 -33.97 -2.45 40.57
C GLU A 401 -35.21 -2.04 41.37
N LYS A 402 -36.33 -1.85 40.68
CA LYS A 402 -37.64 -2.10 41.25
C LYS A 402 -38.35 -3.08 40.33
N SER A 403 -38.43 -4.29 40.85
CA SER A 403 -39.33 -5.38 40.53
C SER A 403 -40.64 -4.97 39.84
N ASN A 404 -40.94 -5.67 38.75
CA ASN A 404 -42.28 -5.84 38.20
C ASN A 404 -43.22 -6.48 39.24
N PRO A 405 -44.54 -6.27 39.14
CA PRO A 405 -45.34 -7.28 38.43
C PRO A 405 -46.46 -6.76 37.51
N GLU A 406 -46.66 -7.56 36.45
CA GLU A 406 -47.93 -7.96 35.81
C GLU A 406 -48.85 -6.95 35.07
N GLU A 407 -48.93 -7.22 33.76
CA GLU A 407 -50.08 -7.23 32.84
C GLU A 407 -51.41 -6.58 33.25
N LYS A 408 -51.91 -5.70 32.36
CA LYS A 408 -53.22 -5.88 31.70
C LYS A 408 -53.40 -4.99 30.47
N ALA A 409 -54.09 -5.57 29.50
CA ALA A 409 -54.42 -5.08 28.17
C ALA A 409 -55.37 -3.86 28.16
N ALA A 410 -55.27 -3.03 27.11
CA ALA A 410 -56.42 -2.47 26.38
C ALA A 410 -55.98 -1.64 25.14
N GLU A 411 -56.44 -2.09 23.97
CA GLU A 411 -57.04 -1.35 22.85
C GLU A 411 -56.43 -0.05 22.27
N LEU A 412 -56.12 -0.16 20.95
CA LEU A 412 -56.56 0.70 19.85
C LEU A 412 -57.14 2.09 20.21
N THR A 413 -56.57 3.17 19.66
CA THR A 413 -57.13 3.90 18.50
C THR A 413 -56.33 5.14 18.10
N VAL A 414 -56.46 5.46 16.81
CA VAL A 414 -55.85 6.50 15.98
C VAL A 414 -56.33 7.90 16.36
N VAL A 415 -55.44 8.92 16.36
CA VAL A 415 -55.76 10.26 15.85
C VAL A 415 -54.54 10.89 15.14
N LYS A 416 -54.65 11.03 13.82
CA LYS A 416 -53.94 12.06 13.05
C LYS A 416 -54.71 13.38 13.24
N THR A 417 -54.02 14.45 13.60
CA THR A 417 -54.49 15.82 13.34
C THR A 417 -53.33 16.68 12.85
N TYR A 418 -53.50 17.21 11.64
CA TYR A 418 -52.76 18.34 11.09
C TYR A 418 -53.28 19.63 11.70
N SER A 419 -52.40 20.59 12.01
CA SER A 419 -52.51 21.99 11.53
C SER A 419 -51.40 22.85 12.13
N GLY A 420 -50.68 23.58 11.27
CA GLY A 420 -49.60 24.47 11.67
C GLY A 420 -50.07 25.81 12.26
N GLN A 421 -49.17 26.48 12.94
CA GLN A 421 -49.22 27.93 13.18
C GLN A 421 -47.81 28.53 13.17
N LYS A 422 -47.74 29.72 12.56
CA LYS A 422 -46.55 30.50 12.22
C LYS A 422 -45.84 31.08 13.45
N ALA A 423 -44.58 31.39 13.20
CA ALA A 423 -43.58 32.03 14.05
C ALA A 423 -44.03 33.25 14.87
N LYS A 424 -43.44 33.38 16.06
CA LYS A 424 -43.00 34.64 16.65
C LYS A 424 -41.60 34.46 17.22
N ALA A 425 -40.67 35.29 16.73
CA ALA A 425 -39.32 35.40 17.24
C ALA A 425 -39.32 36.09 18.62
N VAL A 426 -38.63 35.49 19.59
CA VAL A 426 -38.14 36.18 20.78
C VAL A 426 -36.68 35.78 20.97
N VAL A 427 -35.83 36.79 20.85
CA VAL A 427 -34.39 36.77 21.10
C VAL A 427 -34.18 36.45 22.58
N SER A 428 -33.52 35.34 22.88
CA SER A 428 -32.82 35.17 24.15
C SER A 428 -31.60 34.27 23.94
N ASN A 429 -30.46 34.81 24.35
CA ASN A 429 -29.12 34.29 24.19
C ASN A 429 -28.88 33.15 25.20
N PRO A 430 -28.47 31.94 24.80
CA PRO A 430 -27.87 30.98 25.72
C PRO A 430 -26.35 30.99 25.53
N GLN A 431 -25.63 31.38 26.59
CA GLN A 431 -24.22 31.07 26.75
C GLN A 431 -24.00 29.57 26.55
N ILE A 432 -23.38 29.17 25.44
CA ILE A 432 -22.95 27.79 25.21
C ILE A 432 -21.59 27.61 25.89
N LYS A 433 -21.60 26.81 26.95
CA LYS A 433 -20.39 26.27 27.60
C LYS A 433 -19.61 25.39 26.61
N VAL A 434 -18.28 25.45 26.72
CA VAL A 434 -17.28 24.99 25.76
C VAL A 434 -17.13 23.46 25.68
N LYS A 435 -17.27 22.95 24.44
CA LYS A 435 -16.55 21.92 23.65
C LYS A 435 -16.25 20.51 24.20
N ASN A 436 -16.99 19.52 23.70
CA ASN A 436 -16.42 18.29 23.13
C ASN A 436 -16.24 18.53 21.62
N ARG A 437 -15.02 18.40 21.06
CA ARG A 437 -14.80 18.51 19.61
C ARG A 437 -15.49 17.33 18.92
N SER A 438 -16.41 17.61 18.01
CA SER A 438 -17.11 16.57 17.25
C SER A 438 -16.17 15.94 16.21
N ASN A 439 -16.29 14.64 15.94
CA ASN A 439 -15.38 13.93 15.03
C ASN A 439 -15.44 14.53 13.60
N PRO A 440 -14.32 15.05 13.05
CA PRO A 440 -14.26 15.66 11.71
C PRO A 440 -14.85 14.80 10.58
N VAL A 441 -14.77 13.47 10.71
CA VAL A 441 -15.31 12.51 9.73
C VAL A 441 -16.84 12.46 9.76
N ILE A 442 -17.44 12.57 10.95
CA ILE A 442 -18.90 12.62 11.10
C ILE A 442 -19.42 13.93 10.51
N ILE A 443 -18.77 15.04 10.86
CA ILE A 443 -19.12 16.36 10.34
C ILE A 443 -18.99 16.41 8.81
N ALA A 444 -17.93 15.82 8.24
CA ALA A 444 -17.74 15.74 6.79
C ALA A 444 -18.85 14.94 6.10
N ARG A 445 -19.26 13.82 6.69
CA ARG A 445 -20.38 13.02 6.19
C ARG A 445 -21.70 13.79 6.28
N ASP A 446 -21.97 14.45 7.41
CA ASP A 446 -23.19 15.24 7.58
C ASP A 446 -23.23 16.48 6.66
N ILE A 447 -22.08 17.06 6.31
CA ILE A 447 -22.00 18.12 5.28
C ILE A 447 -22.43 17.57 3.91
N GLN A 448 -22.07 16.32 3.60
CA GLN A 448 -22.45 15.66 2.35
C GLN A 448 -23.93 15.26 2.35
N ASP A 449 -24.43 14.75 3.47
CA ASP A 449 -25.77 14.18 3.58
C ASP A 449 -26.86 15.24 3.84
N CYS A 450 -26.57 16.25 4.67
CA CYS A 450 -27.53 17.26 5.14
C CYS A 450 -27.23 18.68 4.65
N GLY A 451 -26.07 18.91 4.04
CA GLY A 451 -25.67 20.20 3.48
C GLY A 451 -25.06 21.18 4.51
N ILE A 452 -24.35 22.19 3.99
CA ILE A 452 -23.53 23.12 4.79
C ILE A 452 -24.32 23.84 5.88
N GLN A 453 -25.54 24.30 5.60
CA GLN A 453 -26.32 25.12 6.53
C GLN A 453 -26.73 24.31 7.78
N GLU A 454 -27.20 23.08 7.59
CA GLU A 454 -27.61 22.24 8.71
C GLU A 454 -26.38 21.72 9.48
N ALA A 455 -25.27 21.44 8.79
CA ALA A 455 -24.00 21.10 9.43
C ALA A 455 -23.44 22.25 10.29
N ILE A 456 -23.50 23.51 9.81
CA ILE A 456 -23.07 24.68 10.60
C ILE A 456 -24.00 24.90 11.78
N LYS A 457 -25.30 24.70 11.64
CA LYS A 457 -26.26 24.81 12.75
C LYS A 457 -26.03 23.73 13.82
N THR A 458 -25.62 22.54 13.40
CA THR A 458 -25.40 21.38 14.29
C THR A 458 -24.03 21.41 14.96
N TYR A 459 -22.98 21.76 14.21
CA TYR A 459 -21.58 21.63 14.64
C TYR A 459 -20.84 22.97 14.78
N GLY A 460 -21.45 24.08 14.41
CA GLY A 460 -20.88 25.42 14.56
C GLY A 460 -19.55 25.58 13.83
N SER A 461 -18.55 26.09 14.55
CA SER A 461 -17.21 26.34 14.00
C SER A 461 -16.46 25.07 13.61
N ASP A 462 -16.79 23.90 14.16
CA ASP A 462 -16.16 22.64 13.78
C ASP A 462 -16.54 22.23 12.34
N ALA A 463 -17.77 22.55 11.87
CA ALA A 463 -18.16 22.36 10.46
C ALA A 463 -17.36 23.26 9.51
N ILE A 464 -17.11 24.51 9.91
CA ILE A 464 -16.30 25.43 9.13
C ILE A 464 -14.86 24.91 9.04
N GLN A 465 -14.30 24.44 10.15
CA GLN A 465 -12.97 23.86 10.19
C GLN A 465 -12.81 22.69 9.22
N VAL A 466 -13.79 21.78 9.22
CA VAL A 466 -13.80 20.61 8.33
C VAL A 466 -13.89 21.01 6.86
N ILE A 467 -14.70 22.00 6.50
CA ILE A 467 -14.79 22.50 5.12
C ILE A 467 -13.50 23.18 4.69
N LEU A 468 -12.86 23.92 5.59
CA LEU A 468 -11.61 24.62 5.31
C LEU A 468 -10.45 23.65 5.15
N ASP A 469 -10.32 22.63 6.01
CA ASP A 469 -9.16 21.75 6.00
C ASP A 469 -9.31 20.51 5.09
N ASN A 470 -10.53 20.18 4.63
CA ASN A 470 -10.78 19.08 3.71
C ASN A 470 -10.67 19.52 2.23
N SER A 471 -9.76 18.92 1.49
CA SER A 471 -9.52 19.21 0.07
C SER A 471 -10.75 18.94 -0.81
N SER A 472 -11.54 17.91 -0.49
CA SER A 472 -12.78 17.56 -1.20
C SER A 472 -13.85 18.64 -1.08
N PHE A 473 -13.80 19.48 -0.03
CA PHE A 473 -14.74 20.58 0.18
C PHE A 473 -14.21 21.94 -0.28
N LYS A 474 -13.09 22.00 -1.01
CA LYS A 474 -12.53 23.27 -1.52
C LYS A 474 -13.56 24.09 -2.32
N HIS A 475 -14.42 23.42 -3.09
CA HIS A 475 -15.51 24.05 -3.87
C HIS A 475 -16.60 24.68 -2.99
N LEU A 476 -16.70 24.30 -1.72
CA LEU A 476 -17.68 24.83 -0.76
C LEU A 476 -17.14 26.06 0.01
N ARG A 477 -15.83 26.33 -0.04
CA ARG A 477 -15.22 27.45 0.69
C ARG A 477 -15.81 28.81 0.29
N SER A 478 -16.13 29.02 -0.98
CA SER A 478 -16.76 30.26 -1.45
C SER A 478 -18.08 30.58 -0.73
N LYS A 479 -18.83 29.55 -0.33
CA LYS A 479 -20.11 29.66 0.41
C LYS A 479 -19.90 30.03 1.89
N LEU A 480 -18.68 29.90 2.42
CA LEU A 480 -18.34 30.29 3.78
C LEU A 480 -17.97 31.77 3.91
N THR A 481 -17.68 32.47 2.80
CA THR A 481 -17.16 33.85 2.82
C THR A 481 -18.03 34.79 3.66
N THR A 482 -19.35 34.79 3.45
CA THR A 482 -20.29 35.66 4.19
C THR A 482 -20.39 35.27 5.67
N ILE A 483 -20.27 33.98 5.98
CA ILE A 483 -20.36 33.43 7.34
C ILE A 483 -19.09 33.79 8.13
N ILE A 484 -17.91 33.58 7.55
CA ILE A 484 -16.63 33.89 8.20
C ILE A 484 -16.49 35.41 8.41
N ARG A 485 -17.00 36.24 7.50
CA ARG A 485 -17.01 37.71 7.65
C ARG A 485 -17.83 38.22 8.83
N SER A 486 -18.86 37.50 9.24
CA SER A 486 -19.71 37.90 10.37
C SER A 486 -19.19 37.41 11.72
N TYR A 487 -18.07 36.66 11.76
CA TYR A 487 -17.50 36.13 12.99
C TYR A 487 -16.77 37.20 13.79
N ASP A 488 -16.91 37.14 15.11
CA ASP A 488 -16.13 37.96 16.01
C ASP A 488 -14.67 37.48 16.09
N LEU A 489 -13.78 38.35 16.60
CA LEU A 489 -12.35 38.03 16.70
C LEU A 489 -12.10 36.74 17.49
N LYS A 490 -12.90 36.46 18.54
CA LYS A 490 -12.74 35.27 19.37
C LYS A 490 -13.02 34.00 18.57
N SER A 491 -14.10 33.96 17.80
CA SER A 491 -14.44 32.83 16.94
C SER A 491 -13.41 32.63 15.82
N LEU A 492 -12.88 33.73 15.28
CA LEU A 492 -11.80 33.68 14.27
C LEU A 492 -10.49 33.14 14.85
N ILE A 493 -10.12 33.53 16.08
CA ILE A 493 -8.96 32.97 16.80
C ILE A 493 -9.12 31.46 16.98
N ASP A 494 -10.30 31.01 17.39
CA ASP A 494 -10.58 29.59 17.62
C ASP A 494 -10.39 28.73 16.35
N ILE A 495 -10.89 29.18 15.19
CA ILE A 495 -10.76 28.44 13.93
C ILE A 495 -9.35 28.55 13.33
N THR A 496 -8.65 29.66 13.56
CA THR A 496 -7.31 29.88 12.99
C THR A 496 -6.19 29.25 13.82
N THR A 497 -6.46 28.85 15.06
CA THR A 497 -5.44 28.33 15.98
C THR A 497 -4.75 27.05 15.46
N ASN A 498 -5.50 26.12 14.86
CA ASN A 498 -4.96 24.82 14.43
C ASN A 498 -5.14 24.51 12.92
N CYS A 499 -5.68 25.45 12.14
CA CYS A 499 -5.98 25.22 10.72
C CYS A 499 -4.73 25.00 9.85
N SER A 500 -4.90 24.57 8.60
CA SER A 500 -3.81 24.55 7.62
C SER A 500 -3.33 25.96 7.27
N ASP A 501 -2.08 26.12 6.82
CA ASP A 501 -1.56 27.42 6.38
C ASP A 501 -2.38 28.00 5.22
N SER A 502 -2.88 27.14 4.32
CA SER A 502 -3.76 27.55 3.22
C SER A 502 -5.13 28.06 3.70
N SER A 503 -5.68 27.44 4.74
CA SER A 503 -6.93 27.83 5.39
C SER A 503 -6.75 29.16 6.13
N PHE A 504 -5.59 29.34 6.79
CA PHE A 504 -5.23 30.58 7.47
C PHE A 504 -5.16 31.76 6.50
N ILE A 505 -4.43 31.61 5.39
CA ILE A 505 -4.34 32.64 4.34
C ILE A 505 -5.72 32.99 3.77
N TYR A 506 -6.56 31.97 3.52
CA TYR A 506 -7.92 32.19 3.02
C TYR A 506 -8.79 32.97 4.02
N ILE A 507 -8.70 32.68 5.32
CA ILE A 507 -9.42 33.45 6.35
C ILE A 507 -8.91 34.90 6.37
N CYS A 508 -7.59 35.10 6.39
CA CYS A 508 -6.99 36.44 6.39
C CYS A 508 -7.37 37.28 5.16
N SER A 509 -7.64 36.67 4.00
CA SER A 509 -8.02 37.40 2.78
C SER A 509 -9.49 37.84 2.75
N ILE A 510 -10.34 37.39 3.69
CA ILE A 510 -11.78 37.67 3.68
C ILE A 510 -12.31 38.39 4.93
N VAL A 511 -11.58 38.35 6.05
CA VAL A 511 -11.98 38.96 7.34
C VAL A 511 -11.62 40.44 7.43
N ASN A 512 -12.12 41.13 8.47
CA ASN A 512 -11.76 42.51 8.74
C ASN A 512 -10.23 42.64 8.97
N LYS A 513 -9.61 43.62 8.30
CA LYS A 513 -8.18 43.95 8.38
C LYS A 513 -7.70 44.11 9.81
N ASP A 514 -8.49 44.73 10.67
CA ASP A 514 -8.14 45.00 12.07
C ASP A 514 -7.95 43.72 12.90
N PHE A 515 -8.45 42.58 12.40
CA PHE A 515 -8.30 41.28 13.05
C PHE A 515 -7.04 40.55 12.60
N ILE A 516 -6.48 40.86 11.42
CA ILE A 516 -5.34 40.13 10.86
C ILE A 516 -4.10 40.17 11.77
N PRO A 517 -3.67 41.33 12.33
CA PRO A 517 -2.52 41.36 13.22
C PRO A 517 -2.70 40.46 14.46
N LYS A 518 -3.91 40.46 15.04
CA LYS A 518 -4.25 39.67 16.23
C LYS A 518 -4.32 38.17 15.93
N LEU A 519 -4.83 37.80 14.76
CA LEU A 519 -4.84 36.40 14.31
C LEU A 519 -3.42 35.88 14.06
N LYS A 520 -2.56 36.73 13.47
CA LYS A 520 -1.15 36.41 13.21
C LYS A 520 -0.36 36.28 14.51
N GLU A 521 -0.53 37.20 15.45
CA GLU A 521 0.07 37.13 16.79
C GLU A 521 -0.31 35.82 17.49
N ASN A 522 -1.60 35.47 17.52
CA ASN A 522 -2.05 34.19 18.09
C ASN A 522 -1.46 32.97 17.35
N ARG A 523 -1.28 33.07 16.02
CA ARG A 523 -0.71 31.99 15.21
C ARG A 523 0.78 31.76 15.49
N VAL A 524 1.53 32.82 15.79
CA VAL A 524 2.95 32.71 16.23
C VAL A 524 3.07 31.90 17.51
N HIS A 525 2.12 32.05 18.44
CA HIS A 525 2.13 31.34 19.73
C HIS A 525 1.54 29.93 19.69
N THR A 526 1.08 29.46 18.53
CA THR A 526 0.41 28.15 18.38
C THR A 526 1.17 27.27 17.39
N LYS A 527 0.73 27.19 16.13
CA LYS A 527 1.34 26.33 15.10
C LYS A 527 2.44 27.01 14.29
N GLY A 528 2.53 28.34 14.34
CA GLY A 528 3.35 29.14 13.44
C GLY A 528 2.79 29.16 12.00
N LEU A 529 3.49 29.89 11.12
CA LEU A 529 3.26 29.90 9.67
C LEU A 529 4.56 29.56 8.95
N CYS A 530 4.49 28.79 7.86
CA CYS A 530 5.65 28.64 6.99
C CYS A 530 6.04 29.97 6.35
N TYR A 531 7.29 30.08 5.91
CA TYR A 531 7.84 31.32 5.33
C TYR A 531 6.99 31.87 4.16
N ALA A 532 6.49 30.98 3.28
CA ALA A 532 5.64 31.37 2.15
C ALA A 532 4.28 31.92 2.60
N ALA A 533 3.66 31.30 3.62
CA ALA A 533 2.39 31.74 4.17
C ALA A 533 2.52 33.08 4.92
N ASP A 534 3.56 33.25 5.73
CA ASP A 534 3.85 34.51 6.42
C ASP A 534 4.08 35.66 5.41
N LYS A 535 4.79 35.41 4.31
CA LYS A 535 4.97 36.40 3.24
C LYS A 535 3.64 36.77 2.55
N GLN A 536 2.76 35.81 2.29
CA GLN A 536 1.45 36.08 1.70
C GLN A 536 0.54 36.86 2.65
N VAL A 537 0.53 36.54 3.93
CA VAL A 537 -0.23 37.31 4.94
C VAL A 537 0.32 38.73 5.05
N LYS A 538 1.64 38.92 5.04
CA LYS A 538 2.27 40.26 4.99
C LYS A 538 1.89 41.06 3.75
N ASN A 539 1.79 40.40 2.59
CA ASN A 539 1.32 41.05 1.37
C ASN A 539 -0.15 41.47 1.48
N ILE A 540 -1.02 40.65 2.07
CA ILE A 540 -2.42 41.00 2.35
C ILE A 540 -2.48 42.20 3.32
N GLU A 541 -1.64 42.24 4.35
CA GLU A 541 -1.52 43.40 5.25
C GLU A 541 -1.06 44.67 4.49
N GLY A 542 -0.13 44.54 3.54
CA GLY A 542 0.43 45.64 2.76
C GLY A 542 -0.47 46.18 1.63
N GLU A 543 -1.22 45.32 0.93
CA GLU A 543 -2.22 45.72 -0.08
C GLU A 543 -3.31 46.62 0.52
N TYR A 544 -3.51 46.51 1.83
CA TYR A 544 -4.51 47.24 2.57
C TYR A 544 -4.03 48.53 3.24
N ALA A 545 -2.73 48.83 3.21
CA ALA A 545 -2.15 50.11 3.62
C ALA A 545 -2.13 51.15 2.49
N ASN A 546 -2.42 50.74 1.25
CA ASN A 546 -2.49 51.59 0.04
C ASN A 546 -3.93 51.87 -0.44
N ILE A 547 -4.93 51.62 0.41
CA ILE A 547 -6.35 52.01 0.25
C ILE A 547 -6.73 52.81 1.48
#